data_AF-A0A5C8SJ07-F1
#
_entry.id   AF-A0A5C8SJ07-F1
#
_cell.length_a   1.000
_cell.length_b   1.000
_cell.length_c   1.000
_cell.angle_alpha   90.00
_cell.angle_beta   90.00
_cell.angle_gamma   90.00
#
_symmetry.space_group_name_H-M   'P 1'
#
loop_
_entity.id
_entity.type
_entity.pdbx_description
1 polymer ?
#
loop_
_entity_poly.entity_id
_entity_poly.type
_entity_poly.pdbx_seq_one_letter_code
_entity_poly.pdbx_strand_id
1 'polypeptide(L)'
;MRTFLTLAAVAALSTPAAADRFEARLVAPTPQGGILAARLIVDGGPGGVRWTMACTDEGDLRGRPARIRTYQGSAPFEPEWVMGTAPEGRFTLALRGRPLLATSLEGCPKMGVPILRSFP
;
A
#
# COMPACT_ATOMS: atom_id res chain seq x y z
N MET A 1 42.02 9.75 46.43
CA MET A 1 41.45 10.64 45.40
C MET A 1 40.47 9.83 44.58
N ARG A 2 39.17 10.17 44.64
CA ARG A 2 38.06 9.47 43.97
C ARG A 2 37.69 10.26 42.72
N THR A 3 38.03 9.75 41.55
CA THR A 3 37.67 10.35 40.26
C THR A 3 36.38 9.71 39.79
N PHE A 4 35.26 10.42 39.95
CA PHE A 4 33.98 10.04 39.37
C PHE A 4 33.94 10.56 37.93
N LEU A 5 33.93 9.65 36.95
CA LEU A 5 33.63 9.95 35.56
C LEU A 5 32.11 9.88 35.37
N THR A 6 31.48 11.03 35.15
CA THR A 6 30.08 11.14 34.74
C THR A 6 29.97 10.77 33.25
N LEU A 7 29.33 9.64 32.94
CA LEU A 7 28.86 9.31 31.60
C LEU A 7 27.71 10.24 31.22
N ALA A 8 27.92 11.10 30.23
CA ALA A 8 26.84 11.83 29.57
C ALA A 8 26.07 10.85 28.65
N ALA A 9 24.85 10.48 29.06
CA ALA A 9 23.93 9.75 28.20
C ALA A 9 23.39 10.69 27.12
N VAL A 10 23.89 10.54 25.90
CA VAL A 10 23.29 11.19 24.72
C VAL A 10 22.02 10.41 24.38
N ALA A 11 20.89 10.86 24.94
CA ALA A 11 19.58 10.43 24.47
C ALA A 11 19.38 11.01 23.07
N ALA A 12 19.66 10.20 22.04
CA ALA A 12 19.25 10.49 20.69
C ALA A 12 17.72 10.53 20.66
N LEU A 13 17.15 11.74 20.67
CA LEU A 13 15.78 11.99 20.28
C LEU A 13 15.66 11.57 18.81
N SER A 14 15.36 10.30 18.56
CA SER A 14 14.88 9.84 17.27
C SER A 14 13.53 10.52 17.05
N THR A 15 13.55 11.66 16.37
CA THR A 15 12.36 12.17 15.68
C THR A 15 11.78 11.00 14.89
N PRO A 16 10.51 10.62 15.10
CA PRO A 16 9.91 9.58 14.28
C PRO A 16 10.07 10.04 12.84
N ALA A 17 10.79 9.24 12.04
CA ALA A 17 10.87 9.47 10.61
C ALA A 17 9.44 9.67 10.12
N ALA A 18 9.22 10.76 9.36
CA ALA A 18 7.91 11.08 8.80
C ALA A 18 7.29 9.79 8.24
N ALA A 19 6.06 9.52 8.64
CA ALA A 19 5.34 8.35 8.19
C ALA A 19 5.08 8.52 6.69
N ASP A 20 5.95 7.96 5.85
CA ASP A 20 5.80 8.07 4.41
C ASP A 20 4.45 7.47 4.01
N ARG A 21 3.54 8.32 3.51
CA ARG A 21 2.24 7.89 3.04
C ARG A 21 2.23 7.88 1.52
N PHE A 22 1.90 6.72 0.94
CA PHE A 22 1.76 6.54 -0.50
C PHE A 22 0.34 6.12 -0.85
N GLU A 23 -0.13 6.61 -1.98
CA GLU A 23 -1.37 6.17 -2.60
C GLU A 23 -1.10 5.72 -4.04
N ALA A 24 -1.52 4.50 -4.36
CA ALA A 24 -1.50 3.96 -5.71
C ALA A 24 -2.95 3.75 -6.19
N ARG A 25 -3.27 4.28 -7.37
CA ARG A 25 -4.57 4.05 -8.02
C ARG A 25 -4.39 3.34 -9.34
N LEU A 26 -5.18 2.31 -9.58
CA LEU A 26 -5.24 1.59 -10.84
C LEU A 26 -6.68 1.48 -11.30
N VAL A 27 -6.92 1.71 -12.60
CA VAL A 27 -8.24 1.60 -13.22
C VAL A 27 -8.11 0.78 -14.49
N ALA A 28 -8.98 -0.20 -14.68
CA ALA A 28 -9.03 -1.04 -15.86
C ALA A 28 -10.47 -1.31 -16.30
N PRO A 29 -10.78 -1.27 -17.61
CA PRO A 29 -12.09 -1.68 -18.10
C PRO A 29 -12.26 -3.21 -17.97
N THR A 30 -13.49 -3.67 -17.76
CA THR A 30 -13.83 -5.09 -17.85
C THR A 30 -14.22 -5.47 -19.29
N PRO A 31 -14.01 -6.73 -19.71
CA PRO A 31 -14.47 -7.20 -21.01
C PRO A 31 -15.98 -7.04 -21.26
N GLN A 32 -16.78 -6.92 -20.19
CA GLN A 32 -18.23 -6.79 -20.23
C GLN A 32 -18.72 -5.33 -20.25
N GLY A 33 -17.82 -4.35 -20.33
CA GLY A 33 -18.17 -2.93 -20.43
C GLY A 33 -18.33 -2.21 -19.08
N GLY A 34 -17.72 -2.73 -18.02
CA GLY A 34 -17.63 -2.11 -16.70
C GLY A 34 -16.24 -1.55 -16.40
N ILE A 35 -16.06 -1.05 -15.18
CA ILE A 35 -14.77 -0.54 -14.68
C ILE A 35 -14.41 -1.26 -13.39
N LEU A 36 -13.16 -1.72 -13.30
CA LEU A 36 -12.51 -2.12 -12.05
C LEU A 36 -11.53 -1.02 -11.65
N ALA A 37 -11.55 -0.64 -10.38
CA ALA A 37 -10.58 0.26 -9.79
C ALA A 37 -9.97 -0.35 -8.52
N ALA A 38 -8.67 -0.15 -8.32
CA ALA A 38 -7.99 -0.41 -7.06
C ALA A 38 -7.38 0.88 -6.54
N ARG A 39 -7.56 1.12 -5.23
CA ARG A 39 -6.89 2.18 -4.48
C ARG A 39 -6.14 1.53 -3.32
N LEU A 40 -4.83 1.64 -3.33
CA LEU A 40 -3.96 1.18 -2.26
C LEU A 40 -3.39 2.39 -1.52
N ILE A 41 -3.61 2.44 -0.23
CA ILE A 41 -2.99 3.39 0.70
C ILE A 41 -1.96 2.63 1.51
N VAL A 42 -0.78 3.21 1.64
CA VAL A 42 0.38 2.66 2.33
C VAL A 42 0.84 3.72 3.32
N ASP A 43 0.86 3.40 4.60
CA ASP A 43 1.34 4.26 5.68
C ASP A 43 2.58 3.60 6.30
N GLY A 44 3.76 4.15 6.02
CA GLY A 44 5.03 3.71 6.61
C GLY A 44 5.20 4.24 8.04
N GLY A 45 5.92 3.52 8.89
CA GLY A 45 6.24 3.99 10.23
C GLY A 45 7.27 3.13 10.97
N PRO A 46 7.67 3.56 12.19
CA PRO A 46 8.55 2.78 13.05
C PRO A 46 7.86 1.48 13.46
N GLY A 47 8.19 0.39 12.77
CA GLY A 47 7.57 -0.93 12.96
C GLY A 47 7.05 -1.59 11.68
N GLY A 48 7.12 -0.93 10.52
CA GLY A 48 6.73 -1.50 9.24
C GLY A 48 5.79 -0.61 8.46
N VAL A 49 5.00 -1.24 7.61
CA VAL A 49 4.05 -0.57 6.72
C VAL A 49 2.66 -1.07 7.03
N ARG A 50 1.71 -0.16 7.22
CA ARG A 50 0.28 -0.47 7.21
C ARG A 50 -0.25 -0.21 5.82
N TRP A 51 -1.13 -1.07 5.34
CA TRP A 51 -1.72 -0.89 4.02
C TRP A 51 -3.23 -1.09 4.08
N THR A 52 -3.94 -0.36 3.24
CA THR A 52 -5.38 -0.49 3.03
C THR A 52 -5.64 -0.49 1.53
N MET A 53 -6.30 -1.54 1.03
CA MET A 53 -6.67 -1.67 -0.38
C MET A 53 -8.18 -1.65 -0.51
N ALA A 54 -8.72 -0.74 -1.32
CA ALA A 54 -10.11 -0.74 -1.75
C ALA A 54 -10.18 -1.16 -3.22
N CYS A 55 -10.97 -2.18 -3.52
CA CYS A 55 -11.27 -2.63 -4.87
C CYS A 55 -12.73 -2.37 -5.18
N THR A 56 -12.96 -1.58 -6.21
CA THR A 56 -14.27 -1.17 -6.68
C THR A 56 -14.53 -1.83 -8.04
N ASP A 57 -15.63 -2.53 -8.14
CA ASP A 57 -16.20 -3.02 -9.38
C ASP A 57 -17.47 -2.20 -9.62
N GLU A 58 -17.51 -1.40 -10.68
CA GLU A 58 -18.67 -0.54 -10.97
C GLU A 58 -19.86 -1.33 -11.54
N GLY A 59 -19.72 -2.66 -11.68
CA GLY A 59 -20.72 -3.48 -12.34
C GLY A 59 -20.52 -3.48 -13.85
N ASP A 60 -21.53 -3.84 -14.61
CA ASP A 60 -21.47 -3.76 -16.07
C ASP A 60 -22.86 -3.55 -16.71
N LEU A 61 -22.85 -3.32 -18.03
CA LEU A 61 -24.06 -3.13 -18.84
C LEU A 61 -24.93 -4.40 -18.92
N ARG A 62 -24.45 -5.54 -18.44
CA ARG A 62 -25.19 -6.82 -18.39
C ARG A 62 -25.90 -7.04 -17.05
N GLY A 63 -25.92 -6.02 -16.19
CA GLY A 63 -26.65 -6.05 -14.93
C GLY A 63 -25.88 -6.63 -13.76
N ARG A 64 -24.56 -6.85 -13.89
CA ARG A 64 -23.73 -7.20 -12.74
C ARG A 64 -23.70 -6.00 -11.77
N PRO A 65 -24.03 -6.20 -10.48
CA PRO A 65 -24.11 -5.09 -9.54
C PRO A 65 -22.71 -4.56 -9.18
N ALA A 66 -22.65 -3.27 -8.88
CA ALA A 66 -21.45 -2.65 -8.33
C ALA A 66 -21.09 -3.26 -6.97
N ARG A 67 -19.80 -3.43 -6.69
CA ARG A 67 -19.28 -3.97 -5.43
C ARG A 67 -18.04 -3.21 -4.98
N ILE A 68 -17.90 -3.05 -3.68
CA ILE A 68 -16.69 -2.51 -3.06
C ILE A 68 -16.20 -3.53 -2.04
N ARG A 69 -14.91 -3.87 -2.09
CA ARG A 69 -14.23 -4.68 -1.09
C ARG A 69 -13.03 -3.93 -0.56
N THR A 70 -12.85 -3.98 0.76
CA THR A 70 -11.74 -3.30 1.43
C THR A 70 -10.94 -4.32 2.22
N TYR A 71 -9.63 -4.27 2.05
CA TYR A 71 -8.65 -5.10 2.72
C TYR A 71 -7.68 -4.22 3.48
N GLN A 72 -7.15 -4.74 4.57
CA GLN A 72 -6.16 -4.06 5.37
C GLN A 72 -5.18 -5.06 5.95
N GLY A 73 -3.96 -4.61 6.19
CA GLY A 73 -2.96 -5.42 6.84
C GLY A 73 -1.70 -4.63 7.12
N SER A 74 -0.67 -5.37 7.52
CA SER A 74 0.67 -4.84 7.72
C SER A 74 1.69 -5.68 6.96
N ALA A 75 2.83 -5.08 6.69
CA ALA A 75 3.98 -5.72 6.07
C ALA A 75 5.27 -5.17 6.69
N PRO A 76 6.39 -5.92 6.63
CA PRO A 76 7.70 -5.36 6.88
C PRO A 76 7.95 -4.11 6.03
N PHE A 77 8.73 -3.17 6.55
CA PHE A 77 9.17 -2.03 5.77
C PHE A 77 10.20 -2.46 4.74
N GLU A 78 9.87 -2.23 3.48
CA GLU A 78 10.75 -2.46 2.35
C GLU A 78 10.79 -1.13 1.55
N PRO A 79 11.99 -0.60 1.26
CA PRO A 79 12.12 0.74 0.69
C PRO A 79 11.67 0.83 -0.78
N GLU A 80 11.59 -0.30 -1.49
CA GLU A 80 11.36 -0.33 -2.94
C GLU A 80 10.05 -1.01 -3.34
N TRP A 81 9.41 -1.76 -2.44
CA TRP A 81 8.14 -2.42 -2.72
C TRP A 81 7.29 -2.58 -1.47
N VAL A 82 5.99 -2.83 -1.66
CA VAL A 82 5.07 -3.22 -0.60
C VAL A 82 4.37 -4.50 -1.04
N MET A 83 4.38 -5.50 -0.16
CA MET A 83 3.64 -6.75 -0.37
C MET A 83 2.54 -6.86 0.67
N GLY A 84 1.36 -7.30 0.26
CA GLY A 84 0.27 -7.59 1.19
C GLY A 84 -0.45 -8.87 0.82
N THR A 85 -1.05 -9.48 1.83
CA THR A 85 -1.87 -10.69 1.71
C THR A 85 -3.25 -10.38 2.28
N ALA A 86 -4.29 -10.74 1.54
CA ALA A 86 -5.68 -10.70 1.97
C ALA A 86 -6.32 -12.09 1.70
N PRO A 87 -7.53 -12.38 2.20
CA PRO A 87 -8.17 -13.68 1.99
C PRO A 87 -8.26 -14.12 0.52
N GLU A 88 -8.36 -13.16 -0.40
CA GLU A 88 -8.55 -13.37 -1.84
C GLU A 88 -7.23 -13.46 -2.61
N GLY A 89 -6.07 -13.36 -1.95
CA GLY A 89 -4.77 -13.47 -2.61
C GLY A 89 -3.73 -12.49 -2.10
N ARG A 90 -2.80 -12.12 -3.00
CA ARG A 90 -1.64 -11.29 -2.67
C ARG A 90 -1.51 -10.16 -3.67
N PHE A 91 -0.91 -9.06 -3.22
CA PHE A 91 -0.49 -7.99 -4.10
C PHE A 91 0.98 -7.64 -3.86
N THR A 92 1.60 -7.05 -4.87
CA THR A 92 2.91 -6.41 -4.78
C THR A 92 2.85 -5.08 -5.51
N LEU A 93 3.36 -4.02 -4.88
CA LEU A 93 3.49 -2.68 -5.46
C LEU A 93 4.96 -2.27 -5.40
N ALA A 94 5.56 -1.96 -6.54
CA ALA A 94 6.85 -1.27 -6.57
C ALA A 94 6.65 0.23 -6.26
N LEU A 95 7.41 0.75 -5.30
CA LEU A 95 7.42 2.17 -4.92
C LEU A 95 8.38 2.99 -5.80
N ARG A 96 9.33 2.32 -6.48
CA ARG A 96 10.29 2.90 -7.44
C ARG A 96 10.40 2.02 -8.69
N GLY A 97 10.73 2.62 -9.84
CA GLY A 97 10.81 1.91 -11.12
C GLY A 97 9.47 1.81 -11.87
N ARG A 98 9.47 1.22 -13.07
CA ARG A 98 8.24 1.05 -13.87
C ARG A 98 7.33 0.02 -13.18
N PRO A 99 6.06 0.36 -12.93
CA PRO A 99 5.27 -0.33 -11.93
C PRO A 99 4.73 -1.66 -12.46
N LEU A 100 5.08 -2.75 -11.79
CA LEU A 100 4.33 -3.99 -11.84
C LEU A 100 3.49 -4.05 -10.57
N LEU A 101 2.24 -3.58 -10.65
CA LEU A 101 1.23 -4.05 -9.70
C LEU A 101 0.85 -5.47 -10.14
N ALA A 102 1.33 -6.48 -9.43
CA ALA A 102 0.84 -7.84 -9.61
C ALA A 102 -0.22 -8.06 -8.52
N THR A 103 -1.50 -8.09 -8.87
CA THR A 103 -2.55 -8.49 -7.92
C THR A 103 -3.22 -9.78 -8.36
N SER A 104 -3.29 -10.72 -7.41
CA SER A 104 -4.13 -11.91 -7.49
C SER A 104 -5.42 -11.78 -6.68
N LEU A 105 -5.76 -10.57 -6.19
CA LEU A 105 -6.99 -10.33 -5.43
C LEU A 105 -8.22 -10.32 -6.35
N GLU A 106 -9.21 -11.13 -5.99
CA GLU A 106 -10.44 -11.25 -6.77
C GLU A 106 -11.17 -9.91 -6.90
N GLY A 107 -11.50 -9.55 -8.15
CA GLY A 107 -12.18 -8.32 -8.55
C GLY A 107 -11.45 -7.02 -8.19
N CYS A 108 -10.13 -7.07 -8.06
CA CYS A 108 -9.25 -5.91 -8.24
C CYS A 108 -8.67 -5.94 -9.67
N PRO A 109 -8.30 -4.78 -10.26
CA PRO A 109 -7.59 -4.75 -11.54
C PRO A 109 -6.26 -5.51 -11.48
N LYS A 110 -6.12 -6.60 -12.25
CA LYS A 110 -4.96 -7.52 -12.19
C LYS A 110 -3.64 -6.94 -12.69
N MET A 111 -3.69 -5.97 -13.62
CA MET A 111 -2.51 -5.34 -14.22
C MET A 111 -2.82 -3.90 -14.65
N GLY A 112 -1.77 -3.09 -14.72
CA GLY A 112 -1.74 -1.77 -15.36
C GLY A 112 -0.76 -0.83 -14.66
N VAL A 113 -0.67 0.41 -15.15
CA VAL A 113 0.25 1.42 -14.63
C VAL A 113 -0.47 2.23 -13.54
N PRO A 114 -0.17 2.02 -12.24
CA PRO A 114 -0.75 2.83 -11.19
C PRO A 114 -0.31 4.29 -11.28
N ILE A 115 -1.23 5.18 -10.89
CA ILE A 115 -0.91 6.58 -10.59
C ILE A 115 -0.46 6.63 -9.12
N LEU A 116 0.81 6.96 -8.90
CA LEU A 116 1.41 7.09 -7.57
C LEU A 116 1.36 8.52 -7.06
N ARG A 117 1.00 8.68 -5.78
CA ARG A 117 1.05 9.95 -5.06
C ARG A 117 1.67 9.74 -3.68
N SER A 118 2.68 10.53 -3.33
CA SER A 118 3.26 10.58 -1.99
C SER A 118 2.71 11.78 -1.23
N PHE A 119 2.52 11.64 0.07
CA PHE A 119 2.09 12.71 0.97
C PHE A 119 3.17 12.95 2.04
N PRO A 120 3.46 14.22 2.39
CA PRO A 120 4.38 14.57 3.48
C PRO A 120 3.78 14.26 4.86
#